data_AF-A0A7W7T3V2-F1
#
_entry.id   AF-A0A7W7T3V2-F1
#
_cell.length_a   1.000
_cell.length_b   1.000
_cell.length_c   1.000
_cell.angle_alpha   90.00
_cell.angle_beta   90.00
_cell.angle_gamma   90.00
#
_symmetry.space_group_name_H-M   'P 1'
#
loop_
_entity.id
_entity.type
_entity.pdbx_description
1 polymer ?
#
loop_
_entity_poly.entity_id
_entity_poly.type
_entity_poly.pdbx_seq_one_letter_code
_entity_poly.pdbx_strand_id
1 'polypeptide(L)'
;MNPKTITWSEAVELFERRGLPKSTWENLYEGEYVLYSGDAVVTGDFPLNSGEPQPWDLDYDIGYIVDGSLTVSGALYDFDDGAAALVVLGDLRATGFHTTCDTKLVVTGNTSADVVYGRYTDKYLVFGGDLRATVQVWWDECAPDQVDGTLAGSLVLPSYASDDDLGAAIVENAGSGTDLLVAEVLGEDGVDGEALLDRLVAGEPVLR
;
A
#
# COMPACT_ATOMS: atom_id res chain seq x y z
N MET A 1 5.97 18.34 11.61
CA MET A 1 7.00 17.81 12.53
C MET A 1 8.20 17.40 11.68
N ASN A 2 9.40 17.28 12.25
CA ASN A 2 10.57 16.84 11.48
C ASN A 2 10.71 15.31 11.61
N PRO A 3 10.86 14.58 10.49
CA PRO A 3 11.11 13.15 10.54
C PRO A 3 12.49 12.86 11.12
N LYS A 4 12.66 11.67 11.68
CA LYS A 4 13.92 11.22 12.29
C LYS A 4 14.12 9.72 12.06
N THR A 5 15.38 9.31 12.00
CA THR A 5 15.72 7.88 12.03
C THR A 5 15.51 7.32 13.44
N ILE A 6 14.96 6.11 13.52
CA ILE A 6 14.82 5.33 14.74
C ILE A 6 15.31 3.90 14.52
N THR A 7 15.82 3.29 15.59
CA THR A 7 16.25 1.90 15.61
C THR A 7 15.07 0.94 15.67
N TRP A 8 15.31 -0.34 15.35
CA TRP A 8 14.32 -1.41 15.49
C TRP A 8 13.70 -1.47 16.90
N SER A 9 14.51 -1.36 17.96
CA SER A 9 13.99 -1.38 19.34
C SER A 9 13.06 -0.19 19.62
N GLU A 10 13.38 1.00 19.13
CA GLU A 10 12.52 2.17 19.26
C GLU A 10 11.22 2.03 18.43
N ALA A 11 11.29 1.37 17.27
CA ALA A 11 10.12 1.05 16.45
C ALA A 11 9.19 0.07 17.18
N VAL A 12 9.75 -1.01 17.76
CA VAL A 12 8.99 -1.98 18.57
C VAL A 12 8.34 -1.29 19.79
N GLU A 13 9.07 -0.46 20.53
CA GLU A 13 8.49 0.31 21.65
C GLU A 13 7.35 1.23 21.20
N LEU A 14 7.44 1.81 20.01
CA LEU A 14 6.36 2.58 19.39
C LEU A 14 5.16 1.67 19.05
N PHE A 15 5.39 0.54 18.38
CA PHE A 15 4.34 -0.42 18.01
C PHE A 15 3.59 -0.95 19.23
N GLU A 16 4.30 -1.37 20.28
CA GLU A 16 3.70 -1.82 21.53
C GLU A 16 2.87 -0.73 22.21
N ARG A 17 3.40 0.51 22.26
CA ARG A 17 2.68 1.66 22.82
C ARG A 17 1.40 1.99 22.05
N ARG A 18 1.40 1.78 20.74
CA ARG A 18 0.25 2.03 19.85
C ARG A 18 -0.69 0.83 19.74
N GLY A 19 -0.33 -0.29 20.38
CA GLY A 19 -1.17 -1.49 20.43
C GLY A 19 -1.13 -2.34 19.15
N LEU A 20 -0.11 -2.16 18.30
CA LEU A 20 0.08 -3.01 17.12
C LEU A 20 0.45 -4.42 17.59
N PRO A 21 -0.29 -5.47 17.17
CA PRO A 21 -0.01 -6.84 17.61
C PRO A 21 1.40 -7.28 17.25
N LYS A 22 2.01 -8.07 18.14
CA LYS A 22 3.34 -8.65 17.90
C LYS A 22 3.40 -9.49 16.63
N SER A 23 2.35 -10.27 16.37
CA SER A 23 2.21 -11.05 15.13
C SER A 23 2.21 -10.20 13.87
N THR A 24 1.96 -8.89 13.97
CA THR A 24 2.04 -7.97 12.83
C THR A 24 3.46 -7.45 12.64
N TRP A 25 4.06 -6.87 13.69
CA TRP A 25 5.38 -6.26 13.52
C TRP A 25 6.52 -7.28 13.44
N GLU A 26 6.36 -8.52 13.91
CA GLU A 26 7.40 -9.56 13.77
C GLU A 26 7.60 -10.03 12.31
N ASN A 27 6.68 -9.68 11.41
CA ASN A 27 6.81 -9.91 9.95
C ASN A 27 7.51 -8.75 9.22
N LEU A 28 7.83 -7.66 9.92
CA LEU A 28 8.61 -6.55 9.37
C LEU A 28 10.11 -6.83 9.49
N TYR A 29 10.91 -6.13 8.68
CA TYR A 29 12.36 -6.26 8.73
C TYR A 29 12.96 -5.50 9.91
N GLU A 30 13.92 -6.13 10.59
CA GLU A 30 14.72 -5.48 11.61
C GLU A 30 15.75 -4.55 10.95
N GLY A 31 15.77 -3.29 11.36
CA GLY A 31 16.72 -2.29 10.88
C GLY A 31 16.33 -0.88 11.30
N GLU A 32 16.81 0.13 10.57
CA GLU A 32 16.47 1.53 10.83
C GLU A 32 15.28 2.00 10.00
N TYR A 33 14.40 2.76 10.64
CA TYR A 33 13.20 3.33 10.03
C TYR A 33 13.23 4.85 10.12
N VAL A 34 12.64 5.52 9.12
CA VAL A 34 12.33 6.95 9.21
C VAL A 34 10.95 7.10 9.84
N LEU A 35 10.92 7.68 11.05
CA LEU A 35 9.71 8.00 11.79
C LEU A 35 9.25 9.43 11.50
N TYR A 36 8.01 9.58 11.04
CA TYR A 36 7.25 10.81 11.07
C TYR A 36 6.24 10.78 12.23
N SER A 37 6.35 11.72 13.16
CA SER A 37 5.41 11.81 14.29
C SER A 37 4.17 12.64 13.93
N GLY A 38 2.98 12.12 14.23
CA GLY A 38 1.69 12.73 13.93
C GLY A 38 1.25 12.54 12.48
N ASP A 39 0.15 13.20 12.12
CA ASP A 39 -0.41 13.13 10.77
C ASP A 39 0.55 13.76 9.74
N ALA A 40 0.70 13.08 8.60
CA ALA A 40 1.58 13.46 7.51
C ALA A 40 0.79 13.71 6.22
N VAL A 41 1.22 14.72 5.48
CA VAL A 41 0.74 15.00 4.12
C VAL A 41 1.94 15.05 3.19
N VAL A 42 1.92 14.23 2.15
CA VAL A 42 2.92 14.19 1.08
C VAL A 42 2.27 14.73 -0.19
N THR A 43 2.86 15.79 -0.73
CA THR A 43 2.41 16.37 -2.02
C THR A 43 3.22 15.71 -3.13
N GLY A 44 2.52 15.04 -4.04
CA GLY A 44 3.13 14.17 -5.05
C GLY A 44 3.14 12.72 -4.59
N ASP A 45 4.11 11.97 -5.10
CA ASP A 45 4.23 10.54 -4.90
C ASP A 45 4.96 10.17 -3.61
N PHE A 46 4.79 8.92 -3.21
CA PHE A 46 5.47 8.25 -2.11
C PHE A 46 6.16 6.99 -2.66
N PRO A 47 7.36 7.12 -3.25
CA PRO A 47 8.14 5.97 -3.68
C PRO A 47 8.65 5.21 -2.45
N LEU A 48 8.62 3.89 -2.53
CA LEU A 48 9.30 2.96 -1.63
C LEU A 48 10.52 2.31 -2.30
N ASN A 49 10.96 2.86 -3.45
CA ASN A 49 12.11 2.39 -4.18
C ASN A 49 13.40 3.12 -3.78
N SER A 50 14.50 2.39 -3.86
CA SER A 50 15.85 2.91 -3.75
C SER A 50 16.20 3.81 -4.94
N GLY A 51 16.84 4.96 -4.66
CA GLY A 51 17.35 5.87 -5.69
C GLY A 51 16.33 6.88 -6.24
N GLU A 52 15.12 6.88 -5.70
CA GLU A 52 14.09 7.89 -6.01
C GLU A 52 14.03 9.00 -4.96
N PRO A 53 13.50 10.20 -5.32
CA PRO A 53 13.31 11.29 -4.36
C PRO A 53 12.37 10.89 -3.22
N GLN A 54 12.91 10.81 -2.01
CA GLN A 54 12.17 10.37 -0.84
C GLN A 54 11.28 11.50 -0.26
N PRO A 55 10.08 11.18 0.30
CA PRO A 55 9.08 12.18 0.73
C PRO A 55 9.54 13.22 1.75
N TRP A 56 10.66 12.96 2.43
CA TRP A 56 11.14 13.73 3.59
C TRP A 56 12.65 14.00 3.60
N ASP A 57 13.33 13.85 2.46
CA ASP A 57 14.78 14.05 2.32
C ASP A 57 15.63 13.25 3.35
N LEU A 58 15.11 12.12 3.82
CA LEU A 58 15.80 11.17 4.67
C LEU A 58 15.78 9.81 3.99
N ASP A 59 16.99 9.27 3.80
CA ASP A 59 17.17 7.88 3.39
C ASP A 59 16.67 6.97 4.52
N TYR A 60 15.93 5.94 4.14
CA TYR A 60 15.61 4.83 5.02
C TYR A 60 16.57 3.67 4.75
N ASP A 61 16.77 2.84 5.78
CA ASP A 61 17.38 1.52 5.62
C ASP A 61 16.29 0.51 5.27
N ILE A 62 15.24 0.43 6.10
CA ILE A 62 14.12 -0.50 5.90
C ILE A 62 12.88 0.18 5.34
N GLY A 63 12.52 1.36 5.86
CA GLY A 63 11.34 2.06 5.40
C GLY A 63 10.84 3.16 6.33
N TYR A 64 9.55 3.40 6.28
CA TYR A 64 8.89 4.53 6.92
C TYR A 64 7.87 4.11 7.96
N ILE A 65 7.78 4.90 9.03
CA ILE A 65 6.71 4.81 10.03
C ILE A 65 6.05 6.18 10.16
N VAL A 66 4.73 6.24 10.02
CA VAL A 66 3.90 7.40 10.33
C VAL A 66 3.14 7.11 11.62
N ASP A 67 3.51 7.76 12.72
CA ASP A 67 2.79 7.68 14.00
C ASP A 67 1.57 8.62 13.98
N GLY A 68 0.64 8.32 13.06
CA GLY A 68 -0.51 9.13 12.70
C GLY A 68 -1.10 8.68 11.37
N SER A 69 -1.94 9.52 10.76
CA SER A 69 -2.52 9.27 9.44
C SER A 69 -1.60 9.78 8.33
N LEU A 70 -1.62 9.14 7.16
CA LEU A 70 -0.87 9.53 5.98
C LEU A 70 -1.83 9.88 4.83
N THR A 71 -1.67 11.07 4.27
CA THR A 71 -2.31 11.45 3.00
C THR A 71 -1.24 11.72 1.95
N VAL A 72 -1.27 10.97 0.87
CA VAL A 72 -0.44 11.14 -0.33
C VAL A 72 -1.34 11.67 -1.44
N SER A 73 -0.96 12.79 -2.07
CA SER A 73 -1.77 13.35 -3.16
C SER A 73 -1.53 12.69 -4.52
N GLY A 74 -0.49 11.85 -4.63
CA GLY A 74 -0.15 11.06 -5.79
C GLY A 74 -0.14 9.56 -5.48
N ALA A 75 0.77 8.84 -6.11
CA ALA A 75 0.90 7.39 -6.02
C ALA A 75 1.81 6.98 -4.86
N LEU A 76 1.42 5.92 -4.17
CA LEU A 76 2.30 5.14 -3.29
C LEU A 76 2.71 3.90 -4.08
N TYR A 77 4.01 3.69 -4.27
CA TYR A 77 4.45 2.56 -5.08
C TYR A 77 5.75 1.95 -4.64
N ASP A 78 5.88 0.68 -5.00
CA ASP A 78 7.05 -0.15 -4.77
C ASP A 78 7.15 -1.16 -5.93
N PHE A 79 8.24 -1.11 -6.67
CA PHE A 79 8.44 -1.99 -7.83
C PHE A 79 9.89 -2.44 -8.01
N ASP A 80 10.80 -1.96 -7.16
CA ASP A 80 12.18 -2.46 -7.15
C ASP A 80 12.24 -3.83 -6.47
N ASP A 81 13.28 -4.62 -6.74
CA ASP A 81 13.48 -5.96 -6.13
C ASP A 81 13.84 -5.85 -4.62
N GLY A 82 13.52 -4.72 -3.99
CA GLY A 82 13.72 -4.43 -2.59
C GLY A 82 12.58 -4.94 -1.71
N ALA A 83 12.72 -4.65 -0.42
CA ALA A 83 11.84 -5.16 0.62
C ALA A 83 11.44 -4.01 1.57
N ALA A 84 10.92 -2.93 0.98
CA ALA A 84 10.64 -1.70 1.70
C ALA A 84 9.38 -1.83 2.58
N ALA A 85 9.41 -1.15 3.72
CA ALA A 85 8.29 -1.15 4.65
C ALA A 85 7.63 0.24 4.77
N LEU A 86 6.30 0.25 4.83
CA LEU A 86 5.54 1.42 5.26
C LEU A 86 4.56 1.01 6.35
N VAL A 87 4.69 1.63 7.52
CA VAL A 87 3.76 1.47 8.64
C VAL A 87 3.03 2.78 8.90
N VAL A 88 1.70 2.79 8.79
CA VAL A 88 0.84 3.92 9.10
C VAL A 88 -0.02 3.59 10.31
N LEU A 89 0.23 4.23 11.43
CA LEU A 89 -0.43 3.98 12.72
C LEU A 89 -1.74 4.81 12.89
N GLY A 90 -2.41 5.03 11.76
CA GLY A 90 -3.63 5.81 11.57
C GLY A 90 -4.27 5.47 10.22
N ASP A 91 -4.98 6.41 9.61
CA ASP A 91 -5.63 6.22 8.30
C ASP A 91 -4.64 6.47 7.15
N LEU A 92 -4.83 5.76 6.02
CA LEU A 92 -4.08 5.97 4.78
C LEU A 92 -5.00 6.46 3.66
N ARG A 93 -4.58 7.51 2.97
CA ARG A 93 -5.18 7.95 1.71
C ARG A 93 -4.11 8.17 0.66
N ALA A 94 -4.31 7.61 -0.54
CA ALA A 94 -3.47 7.84 -1.71
C ALA A 94 -4.35 7.96 -2.97
N THR A 95 -3.81 8.44 -4.09
CA THR A 95 -4.50 8.32 -5.38
C THR A 95 -4.39 6.89 -5.90
N GLY A 96 -3.19 6.33 -5.89
CA GLY A 96 -2.95 4.94 -6.29
C GLY A 96 -2.04 4.23 -5.31
N PHE A 97 -2.25 2.93 -5.15
CA PHE A 97 -1.26 2.02 -4.56
C PHE A 97 -0.82 1.02 -5.62
N HIS A 98 0.49 0.89 -5.83
CA HIS A 98 1.06 -0.04 -6.79
C HIS A 98 2.23 -0.81 -6.17
N THR A 99 2.10 -2.13 -6.02
CA THR A 99 3.19 -2.99 -5.52
C THR A 99 3.42 -4.17 -6.46
N THR A 100 4.69 -4.44 -6.78
CA THR A 100 5.12 -5.58 -7.61
C THR A 100 6.32 -6.35 -7.03
N CYS A 101 6.58 -6.20 -5.73
CA CYS A 101 7.75 -6.72 -5.03
C CYS A 101 7.43 -7.07 -3.56
N ASP A 102 8.45 -7.25 -2.72
CA ASP A 102 8.30 -7.65 -1.32
C ASP A 102 7.96 -6.47 -0.38
N THR A 103 6.91 -5.74 -0.74
CA THR A 103 6.44 -4.60 0.05
C THR A 103 5.83 -5.07 1.37
N LYS A 104 6.24 -4.43 2.48
CA LYS A 104 5.62 -4.58 3.80
C LYS A 104 4.76 -3.35 4.12
N LEU A 105 3.46 -3.40 3.84
CA LEU A 105 2.52 -2.32 4.13
C LEU A 105 1.62 -2.69 5.32
N VAL A 106 1.65 -1.86 6.37
CA VAL A 106 0.79 -2.01 7.54
C VAL A 106 0.05 -0.70 7.79
N VAL A 107 -1.28 -0.73 7.78
CA VAL A 107 -2.13 0.42 8.12
C VAL A 107 -3.06 0.03 9.26
N THR A 108 -3.03 0.72 10.39
CA THR A 108 -3.89 0.35 11.54
C THR A 108 -5.31 0.90 11.46
N GLY A 109 -5.51 1.96 10.67
CA GLY A 109 -6.81 2.57 10.42
C GLY A 109 -7.42 2.17 9.09
N ASN A 110 -8.25 3.05 8.53
CA ASN A 110 -8.89 2.83 7.23
C ASN A 110 -7.96 3.26 6.08
N THR A 111 -8.04 2.54 4.97
CA THR A 111 -7.33 2.86 3.74
C THR A 111 -8.30 3.24 2.63
N SER A 112 -7.98 4.32 1.92
CA SER A 112 -8.71 4.75 0.72
C SER A 112 -7.76 5.05 -0.44
N ALA A 113 -8.10 4.57 -1.63
CA ALA A 113 -7.40 4.86 -2.87
C ALA A 113 -8.37 4.95 -4.05
N ASP A 114 -7.95 5.55 -5.18
CA ASP A 114 -8.73 5.44 -6.41
C ASP A 114 -8.50 4.06 -7.04
N VAL A 115 -7.23 3.64 -7.11
CA VAL A 115 -6.83 2.33 -7.64
C VAL A 115 -5.83 1.64 -6.71
N VAL A 116 -5.98 0.34 -6.53
CA VAL A 116 -4.97 -0.54 -5.92
C VAL A 116 -4.53 -1.57 -6.95
N TYR A 117 -3.24 -1.76 -7.09
CA TYR A 117 -2.63 -2.81 -7.89
C TYR A 117 -1.59 -3.54 -7.06
N GLY A 118 -1.80 -4.84 -6.89
CA GLY A 118 -0.84 -5.75 -6.27
C GLY A 118 -0.50 -6.89 -7.20
N ARG A 119 0.79 -7.17 -7.32
CA ARG A 119 1.38 -8.34 -7.94
C ARG A 119 2.56 -8.76 -7.06
N TYR A 120 2.95 -10.04 -7.09
CA TYR A 120 4.01 -10.64 -6.27
C TYR A 120 3.50 -11.38 -5.02
N THR A 121 4.01 -12.59 -4.80
CA THR A 121 3.54 -13.52 -3.76
C THR A 121 4.10 -13.18 -2.39
N ASP A 122 5.40 -12.84 -2.36
CA ASP A 122 6.15 -12.71 -1.11
C ASP A 122 6.05 -11.25 -0.67
N LYS A 123 4.87 -10.82 -0.26
CA LYS A 123 4.58 -9.48 0.29
C LYS A 123 4.07 -9.57 1.73
N TYR A 124 3.77 -8.42 2.35
CA TYR A 124 2.98 -8.39 3.58
C TYR A 124 2.08 -7.15 3.60
N LEU A 125 0.79 -7.31 3.33
CA LEU A 125 -0.20 -6.23 3.27
C LEU A 125 -1.26 -6.43 4.36
N VAL A 126 -1.22 -5.59 5.39
CA VAL A 126 -2.14 -5.63 6.53
C VAL A 126 -2.90 -4.31 6.65
N PHE A 127 -4.23 -4.40 6.62
CA PHE A 127 -5.15 -3.28 6.80
C PHE A 127 -6.04 -3.54 8.03
N GLY A 128 -5.81 -2.82 9.11
CA GLY A 128 -6.53 -2.96 10.38
C GLY A 128 -7.94 -2.36 10.40
N GLY A 129 -8.32 -1.66 9.33
CA GLY A 129 -9.66 -1.11 9.12
C GLY A 129 -10.24 -1.53 7.77
N ASP A 130 -11.05 -0.66 7.19
CA ASP A 130 -11.57 -0.86 5.83
C ASP A 130 -10.48 -0.60 4.79
N LEU A 131 -10.50 -1.37 3.69
CA LEU A 131 -9.75 -1.09 2.47
C LEU A 131 -10.74 -0.74 1.35
N ARG A 132 -10.83 0.54 0.99
CA ARG A 132 -11.77 1.02 -0.02
C ARG A 132 -11.03 1.58 -1.23
N ALA A 133 -11.30 1.04 -2.40
CA ALA A 133 -10.85 1.66 -3.64
C ALA A 133 -11.91 1.57 -4.73
N THR A 134 -11.81 2.42 -5.75
CA THR A 134 -12.72 2.33 -6.90
C THR A 134 -12.44 1.04 -7.67
N VAL A 135 -11.16 0.77 -7.96
CA VAL A 135 -10.71 -0.47 -8.59
C VAL A 135 -9.60 -1.10 -7.76
N GLN A 136 -9.68 -2.41 -7.53
CA GLN A 136 -8.60 -3.18 -6.90
C GLN A 136 -8.22 -4.35 -7.79
N VAL A 137 -6.94 -4.45 -8.07
CA VAL A 137 -6.34 -5.45 -8.95
C VAL A 137 -5.36 -6.28 -8.13
N TRP A 138 -5.61 -7.59 -8.03
CA TRP A 138 -4.79 -8.50 -7.23
C TRP A 138 -4.35 -9.68 -8.09
N TRP A 139 -3.12 -9.64 -8.58
CA TRP A 139 -2.52 -10.67 -9.42
C TRP A 139 -1.50 -11.51 -8.67
N ASP A 140 -1.20 -12.70 -9.21
CA ASP A 140 -0.08 -13.55 -8.77
C ASP A 140 -0.06 -13.76 -7.25
N GLU A 141 -1.20 -14.18 -6.69
CA GLU A 141 -1.40 -14.45 -5.25
C GLU A 141 -1.12 -13.25 -4.33
N CYS A 142 -1.12 -12.02 -4.86
CA CYS A 142 -0.86 -10.79 -4.10
C CYS A 142 -2.10 -10.27 -3.34
N ALA A 143 -3.11 -11.08 -3.07
CA ALA A 143 -4.27 -10.65 -2.25
C ALA A 143 -3.81 -10.20 -0.85
N PRO A 144 -4.44 -9.20 -0.20
CA PRO A 144 -4.01 -8.76 1.13
C PRO A 144 -3.97 -9.91 2.14
N ASP A 145 -2.93 -9.94 2.99
CA ASP A 145 -2.79 -10.92 4.06
C ASP A 145 -3.90 -10.78 5.10
N GLN A 146 -4.31 -9.53 5.36
CA GLN A 146 -5.36 -9.22 6.32
C GLN A 146 -6.06 -7.89 5.99
N VAL A 147 -7.39 -7.90 6.01
CA VAL A 147 -8.25 -6.71 6.12
C VAL A 147 -9.25 -6.95 7.24
N ASP A 148 -9.07 -6.30 8.39
CA ASP A 148 -9.93 -6.53 9.56
C ASP A 148 -11.36 -6.00 9.37
N GLY A 149 -11.52 -4.99 8.51
CA GLY A 149 -12.79 -4.41 8.13
C GLY A 149 -13.33 -4.93 6.79
N THR A 150 -13.83 -4.00 5.99
CA THR A 150 -14.41 -4.27 4.68
C THR A 150 -13.42 -3.95 3.57
N LEU A 151 -13.20 -4.92 2.67
CA LEU A 151 -12.61 -4.67 1.36
C LEU A 151 -13.73 -4.31 0.38
N ALA A 152 -13.78 -3.06 -0.08
CA ALA A 152 -14.84 -2.56 -0.95
C ALA A 152 -14.30 -1.93 -2.24
N GLY A 153 -14.95 -2.22 -3.36
CA GLY A 153 -14.58 -1.72 -4.67
C GLY A 153 -14.95 -2.67 -5.81
N SER A 154 -14.65 -2.28 -7.04
CA SER A 154 -14.69 -3.20 -8.18
C SER A 154 -13.40 -4.00 -8.24
N LEU A 155 -13.51 -5.31 -8.37
CA LEU A 155 -12.37 -6.23 -8.31
C LEU A 155 -11.94 -6.70 -9.70
N VAL A 156 -10.63 -6.87 -9.86
CA VAL A 156 -9.99 -7.57 -10.98
C VAL A 156 -9.09 -8.63 -10.38
N LEU A 157 -9.52 -9.89 -10.50
CA LEU A 157 -8.85 -11.06 -9.95
C LEU A 157 -8.47 -12.04 -11.08
N PRO A 158 -7.41 -12.84 -10.92
CA PRO A 158 -7.13 -13.95 -11.81
C PRO A 158 -8.24 -14.98 -11.77
N SER A 159 -8.39 -15.74 -12.86
CA SER A 159 -9.47 -16.73 -13.02
C SER A 159 -9.45 -17.86 -11.97
N TYR A 160 -8.34 -18.01 -11.25
CA TYR A 160 -8.18 -19.01 -10.19
C TYR A 160 -8.52 -18.47 -8.79
N ALA A 161 -8.69 -17.16 -8.63
CA ALA A 161 -8.99 -16.51 -7.35
C ALA A 161 -10.46 -16.06 -7.28
N SER A 162 -10.91 -15.86 -6.05
CA SER A 162 -12.27 -15.47 -5.70
C SER A 162 -12.25 -14.49 -4.53
N ASP A 163 -13.42 -13.95 -4.18
CA ASP A 163 -13.58 -13.07 -3.02
C ASP A 163 -13.13 -13.74 -1.71
N ASP A 164 -13.24 -15.07 -1.59
CA ASP A 164 -12.82 -15.84 -0.41
C ASP A 164 -11.29 -15.90 -0.22
N ASP A 165 -10.52 -15.59 -1.28
CA ASP A 165 -9.05 -15.56 -1.25
C ASP A 165 -8.51 -14.18 -0.82
N LEU A 166 -9.39 -13.18 -0.69
CA LEU A 166 -9.04 -11.87 -0.16
C LEU A 166 -9.11 -11.97 1.36
N GLY A 167 -8.00 -11.73 2.07
CA GLY A 167 -7.89 -11.84 3.54
C GLY A 167 -8.76 -10.87 4.36
N ALA A 168 -9.92 -10.48 3.84
CA ALA A 168 -10.85 -9.53 4.41
C ALA A 168 -11.95 -10.20 5.24
N ALA A 169 -12.39 -9.52 6.31
CA ALA A 169 -13.55 -9.96 7.08
C ALA A 169 -14.85 -9.86 6.27
N ILE A 170 -14.98 -8.85 5.41
CA ILE A 170 -16.11 -8.63 4.50
C ILE A 170 -15.58 -8.18 3.15
N VAL A 171 -16.11 -8.74 2.06
CA VAL A 171 -15.88 -8.29 0.69
C VAL A 171 -17.16 -7.69 0.11
N GLU A 172 -17.11 -6.42 -0.29
CA GLU A 172 -18.17 -5.70 -0.99
C GLU A 172 -17.75 -5.46 -2.45
N ASN A 173 -17.85 -6.51 -3.27
CA ASN A 173 -17.48 -6.46 -4.68
C ASN A 173 -18.56 -5.76 -5.53
N ALA A 174 -18.21 -4.62 -6.11
CA ALA A 174 -19.09 -3.81 -6.96
C ALA A 174 -19.16 -4.28 -8.43
N GLY A 175 -18.46 -5.36 -8.80
CA GLY A 175 -18.41 -5.92 -10.15
C GLY A 175 -17.04 -5.75 -10.81
N SER A 176 -17.00 -5.87 -12.14
CA SER A 176 -15.75 -5.80 -12.91
C SER A 176 -15.10 -4.41 -12.85
N GLY A 177 -13.85 -4.34 -12.41
CA GLY A 177 -13.09 -3.07 -12.36
C GLY A 177 -12.58 -2.56 -13.71
N THR A 178 -12.45 -3.44 -14.71
CA THR A 178 -11.81 -3.09 -16.00
C THR A 178 -12.55 -2.02 -16.80
N ASP A 179 -13.87 -1.95 -16.68
CA ASP A 179 -14.68 -0.95 -17.39
C ASP A 179 -14.53 0.46 -16.81
N LEU A 180 -14.03 0.58 -15.58
CA LEU A 180 -13.77 1.83 -14.88
C LEU A 180 -12.39 2.40 -15.21
N LEU A 181 -11.47 1.59 -15.74
CA LEU A 181 -10.11 1.98 -16.08
C LEU A 181 -10.01 2.58 -17.49
N VAL A 182 -9.13 3.56 -17.67
CA VAL A 182 -8.82 4.12 -19.00
C VAL A 182 -8.24 3.04 -19.92
N ALA A 183 -8.40 3.18 -21.24
CA ALA A 183 -7.99 2.12 -22.18
C ALA A 183 -6.45 1.93 -22.21
N GLU A 184 -5.71 2.98 -21.86
CA GLU A 184 -4.25 3.06 -21.84
C GLU A 184 -3.61 2.15 -20.78
N VAL A 185 -4.37 1.72 -19.76
CA VAL A 185 -3.88 0.79 -18.73
C VAL A 185 -4.40 -0.64 -18.92
N LEU A 186 -4.99 -0.92 -20.08
CA LEU A 186 -5.52 -2.24 -20.44
C LEU A 186 -4.60 -2.90 -21.48
N GLY A 187 -4.14 -4.10 -21.16
CA GLY A 187 -3.38 -4.99 -22.04
C GLY A 187 -4.21 -6.15 -22.58
N GLU A 188 -3.57 -7.07 -23.31
CA GLU A 188 -4.24 -8.26 -23.87
C GLU A 188 -4.82 -9.19 -22.79
N ASP A 189 -4.13 -9.29 -21.65
CA ASP A 189 -4.45 -10.21 -20.55
C ASP A 189 -5.14 -9.52 -19.36
N GLY A 190 -5.59 -8.27 -19.50
CA GLY A 190 -6.28 -7.52 -18.45
C GLY A 190 -5.64 -6.18 -18.17
N VAL A 191 -5.34 -5.88 -16.90
CA VAL A 191 -4.73 -4.60 -16.51
C VAL A 191 -3.23 -4.68 -16.71
N ASP A 192 -2.69 -3.77 -17.53
CA ASP A 192 -1.25 -3.59 -17.71
C ASP A 192 -0.69 -2.82 -16.51
N GLY A 193 0.07 -3.51 -15.66
CA GLY A 193 0.64 -2.96 -14.44
C GLY A 193 1.66 -1.86 -14.70
N GLU A 194 2.51 -2.00 -15.73
CA GLU A 194 3.53 -1.01 -16.07
C GLU A 194 2.86 0.26 -16.58
N ALA A 195 1.89 0.14 -17.49
CA ALA A 195 1.16 1.29 -18.00
C ALA A 195 0.33 1.98 -16.90
N LEU A 196 -0.22 1.22 -15.94
CA LEU A 196 -0.90 1.78 -14.78
C LEU A 196 0.07 2.59 -13.90
N LEU A 197 1.23 2.03 -13.57
CA LEU A 197 2.27 2.70 -12.78
C LEU A 197 2.73 3.99 -13.47
N ASP A 198 3.06 3.93 -14.76
CA ASP A 198 3.52 5.11 -15.53
C ASP A 198 2.53 6.26 -15.44
N ARG A 199 1.22 5.98 -15.58
CA ARG A 199 0.17 7.01 -15.47
C ARG A 199 0.01 7.54 -14.05
N LEU A 200 0.07 6.65 -13.05
CA LEU A 200 0.01 7.03 -11.64
C LEU A 200 1.14 8.01 -11.28
N VAL A 201 2.38 7.70 -11.66
CA VAL A 201 3.57 8.54 -11.43
C VAL A 201 3.52 9.85 -12.24
N ALA A 202 2.97 9.80 -13.46
CA ALA A 202 2.76 11.01 -14.26
C ALA A 202 1.62 11.92 -13.73
N GLY A 203 0.87 11.48 -12.70
CA GLY A 203 -0.31 12.17 -12.19
C GLY A 203 -1.45 12.21 -13.21
N GLU A 204 -1.46 11.27 -14.15
CA GLU A 204 -2.47 11.16 -15.19
C GLU A 204 -3.68 10.34 -14.71
N PRO A 205 -4.90 10.63 -15.21
CA PRO A 205 -6.08 9.86 -14.84
C PRO A 205 -5.93 8.38 -15.20
N VAL A 206 -6.28 7.50 -14.27
CA VAL A 206 -6.35 6.04 -14.46
C VAL A 206 -7.78 5.51 -14.49
N LEU A 207 -8.74 6.30 -14.00
CA LEU A 207 -10.18 6.04 -14.07
C LEU A 207 -10.85 6.86 -15.19
N ARG A 208 -11.95 6.34 -15.76
CA ARG A 208 -12.76 6.98 -16.81
C ARG A 208 -13.73 8.06 -16.31
#